data_AF-A0A3N4JBP4-F1
#
_entry.id   AF-A0A3N4JBP4-F1
#
_cell.length_a   1.000
_cell.length_b   1.000
_cell.length_c   1.000
_cell.angle_alpha   90.00
_cell.angle_beta   90.00
_cell.angle_gamma   90.00
#
_symmetry.space_group_name_H-M   'P 1'
#
loop_
_entity.id
_entity.type
_entity.pdbx_description
1 polymer ?
#
loop_
_entity_poly.entity_id
_entity_poly.type
_entity_poly.pdbx_seq_one_letter_code
_entity_poly.pdbx_strand_id
1 'polypeptide(L)'
;MSENGPIVVLNSTHYRSDAIIVAPSELEPPSLKLEDIERRMNQLAGFGRAQQTIFRRRENNLKLNDILHWLWDPAVGPILDELQRCKAVSTGGVGIHDLTGVWWIGVGPLSVAPFHAAGYHSPGSTRNTLSRVISTYISTIKALSYARQKQFELFGGSDISCSTDNSRSDNIIRKPNARLLLMSMPKTPGATKLPGASQEVQYISAETAKIGIETSALSEPTPTAVLNEVADFNFVHFACHGVSDVNPSDSHLMLPSPDGANAAKLRVRDISTLNTQNAHLAYLSACSSARNSSRSLADEAIHLASGFQLAGFSHVLANLWETNDSASSEVARDFYHLLFQNHGTGDWHYQVAAPFHEVVKRLLDKRPPNPLIWASFIHTGA
;
A
#
# COMPACT_ATOMS: atom_id res chain seq x y z
N MET A 1 22.26 1.80 2.04
CA MET A 1 20.93 2.23 1.54
C MET A 1 20.34 1.30 0.48
N SER A 2 21.13 0.52 -0.28
CA SER A 2 20.63 -0.48 -1.26
C SER A 2 20.59 -1.92 -0.73
N GLU A 3 20.93 -2.16 0.54
CA GLU A 3 21.09 -3.50 1.12
C GLU A 3 19.80 -4.34 1.11
N ASN A 4 18.63 -3.68 1.07
CA ASN A 4 17.32 -4.37 1.09
C ASN A 4 16.62 -4.36 -0.28
N GLY A 5 17.29 -3.91 -1.34
CA GLY A 5 16.77 -3.85 -2.72
C GLY A 5 16.91 -2.48 -3.39
N PRO A 6 16.78 -2.41 -4.73
CA PRO A 6 17.00 -1.20 -5.51
C PRO A 6 15.89 -0.14 -5.30
N ILE A 7 16.29 1.13 -5.40
CA ILE A 7 15.37 2.28 -5.42
C ILE A 7 15.37 2.83 -6.83
N VAL A 8 14.19 2.99 -7.43
CA VAL A 8 14.01 3.55 -8.76
C VAL A 8 13.27 4.86 -8.66
N VAL A 9 13.93 5.95 -9.05
CA VAL A 9 13.33 7.28 -9.16
C VAL A 9 13.01 7.56 -10.62
N LEU A 10 11.74 7.76 -10.95
CA LEU A 10 11.31 8.17 -12.29
C LEU A 10 10.95 9.65 -12.28
N ASN A 11 11.67 10.42 -13.08
CA ASN A 11 11.44 11.84 -13.27
C ASN A 11 11.19 12.16 -14.74
N SER A 12 10.34 13.14 -15.01
CA SER A 12 10.06 13.64 -16.36
C SER A 12 10.03 15.15 -16.35
N THR A 13 10.80 15.76 -17.25
CA THR A 13 10.85 17.21 -17.47
C THR A 13 10.49 17.54 -18.93
N HIS A 14 10.38 18.81 -19.27
CA HIS A 14 10.22 19.25 -20.66
C HIS A 14 11.43 18.92 -21.56
N TYR A 15 12.59 18.61 -20.98
CA TYR A 15 13.83 18.33 -21.71
C TYR A 15 14.08 16.84 -21.93
N ARG A 16 13.89 16.03 -20.87
CA ARG A 16 14.06 14.58 -20.90
C ARG A 16 13.32 13.92 -19.73
N SER A 17 13.15 12.60 -19.82
CA SER A 17 12.70 11.76 -18.72
C SER A 17 13.82 10.83 -18.31
N ASP A 18 14.08 10.69 -17.02
CA ASP A 18 15.18 9.89 -16.48
C ASP A 18 14.65 8.84 -15.50
N ALA A 19 15.30 7.68 -15.48
CA ALA A 19 15.13 6.68 -14.43
C ALA A 19 16.46 6.56 -13.67
N ILE A 20 16.50 7.08 -12.45
CA ILE A 20 17.68 7.00 -11.59
C ILE A 20 17.53 5.74 -10.73
N ILE A 21 18.36 4.75 -10.98
CA ILE A 21 18.45 3.57 -10.12
C ILE A 21 19.52 3.85 -9.06
N VAL A 22 19.10 3.90 -7.79
CA VAL A 22 20.04 3.91 -6.66
C VAL A 22 20.44 2.46 -6.37
N ALA A 23 21.28 1.94 -7.25
CA ALA A 23 22.03 0.69 -7.22
C ALA A 23 23.37 0.96 -7.93
N PRO A 24 24.30 0.01 -8.10
CA PRO A 24 25.62 0.28 -8.71
C PRO A 24 25.62 0.74 -10.19
N SER A 25 24.50 1.14 -10.79
CA SER A 25 24.37 1.46 -12.22
C SER A 25 23.34 2.56 -12.50
N GLU A 26 23.72 3.51 -13.36
CA GLU A 26 22.79 4.46 -14.00
C GLU A 26 22.21 3.86 -15.30
N LEU A 27 20.98 4.25 -15.65
CA LEU A 27 20.26 3.76 -16.83
C LEU A 27 20.14 4.83 -17.91
N GLU A 28 19.96 4.38 -19.16
CA GLU A 28 19.45 5.25 -20.20
C GLU A 28 18.04 5.77 -19.86
N PRO A 29 17.74 7.04 -20.21
CA PRO A 29 16.47 7.68 -19.91
C PRO A 29 15.27 6.93 -20.52
N PRO A 30 14.16 6.69 -19.77
CA PRO A 30 12.93 6.17 -20.35
C PRO A 30 12.44 7.10 -21.45
N SER A 31 11.94 6.53 -22.54
CA SER A 31 11.43 7.28 -23.70
C SER A 31 10.02 7.84 -23.48
N LEU A 32 9.78 8.42 -22.32
CA LEU A 32 8.51 9.05 -21.95
C LEU A 32 8.58 10.55 -22.20
N LYS A 33 7.60 11.11 -22.92
CA LYS A 33 7.44 12.57 -23.04
C LYS A 33 6.52 13.08 -21.94
N LEU A 34 6.84 14.23 -21.36
CA LEU A 34 6.03 14.84 -20.29
C LEU A 34 4.56 15.04 -20.71
N GLU A 35 4.31 15.50 -21.94
CA GLU A 35 2.95 15.68 -22.47
C GLU A 35 2.14 14.38 -22.51
N ASP A 36 2.80 13.26 -22.87
CA ASP A 36 2.17 11.94 -22.88
C ASP A 36 1.88 11.46 -21.47
N ILE A 37 2.81 11.67 -20.53
CA ILE A 37 2.62 11.38 -19.11
C ILE A 37 1.44 12.16 -18.56
N GLU A 38 1.41 13.48 -18.74
CA GLU A 38 0.32 14.34 -18.25
C GLU A 38 -1.02 13.88 -18.83
N ARG A 39 -1.08 13.60 -20.13
CA ARG A 39 -2.30 13.09 -20.78
C ARG A 39 -2.76 11.77 -20.15
N ARG A 40 -1.86 10.81 -19.96
CA ARG A 40 -2.17 9.47 -19.43
C ARG A 40 -2.54 9.51 -17.94
N MET A 41 -1.83 10.28 -17.13
CA MET A 41 -2.12 10.44 -15.70
C MET A 41 -3.41 11.23 -15.47
N ASN A 42 -3.74 12.17 -16.36
CA ASN A 42 -5.04 12.84 -16.35
C ASN A 42 -6.20 11.89 -16.67
N GLN A 43 -6.00 10.94 -17.60
CA GLN A 43 -6.98 9.87 -17.85
C GLN A 43 -7.15 8.98 -16.62
N LEU A 44 -6.04 8.59 -15.97
CA LEU A 44 -6.02 7.80 -14.74
C LEU A 44 -6.80 8.48 -13.61
N ALA A 45 -6.62 9.79 -13.43
CA ALA A 45 -7.39 10.60 -12.47
C ALA A 45 -8.91 10.66 -12.79
N GLY A 46 -9.34 10.24 -13.98
CA GLY A 46 -10.76 10.08 -14.31
C GLY A 46 -11.38 8.79 -13.75
N PHE A 47 -10.57 7.80 -13.37
CA PHE A 47 -11.06 6.51 -12.90
C PHE A 47 -11.50 6.55 -11.44
N GLY A 48 -12.46 5.68 -11.10
CA GLY A 48 -12.97 5.54 -9.73
C GLY A 48 -13.66 6.79 -9.17
N ARG A 49 -14.32 7.59 -10.03
CA ARG A 49 -15.24 8.64 -9.59
C ARG A 49 -16.69 8.13 -9.68
N ALA A 50 -17.32 7.94 -8.52
CA ALA A 50 -18.74 7.66 -8.32
C ALA A 50 -19.27 6.39 -8.99
N GLN A 51 -20.53 6.04 -8.71
CA GLN A 51 -21.19 4.80 -9.15
C GLN A 51 -21.24 4.71 -10.69
N GLN A 52 -20.32 3.94 -11.27
CA GLN A 52 -20.21 3.80 -12.72
C GLN A 52 -21.16 2.72 -13.25
N THR A 53 -21.77 2.98 -14.40
CA THR A 53 -22.50 1.93 -15.14
C THR A 53 -21.55 0.81 -15.54
N ILE A 54 -22.08 -0.40 -15.74
CA ILE A 54 -21.30 -1.58 -16.17
C ILE A 54 -20.51 -1.27 -17.46
N PHE A 55 -21.14 -0.59 -18.41
CA PHE A 55 -20.50 -0.16 -19.67
C PHE A 55 -19.31 0.76 -19.42
N ARG A 56 -19.48 1.80 -18.59
CA ARG A 56 -18.41 2.75 -18.27
C ARG A 56 -17.26 2.07 -17.52
N ARG A 57 -17.56 1.12 -16.64
CA ARG A 57 -16.55 0.33 -15.93
C ARG A 57 -15.73 -0.53 -16.89
N ARG A 58 -16.38 -1.20 -17.86
CA ARG A 58 -15.69 -1.97 -18.90
C ARG A 58 -14.77 -1.08 -19.75
N GLU A 59 -15.27 0.08 -20.17
CA GLU A 59 -14.48 1.05 -20.93
C GLU A 59 -13.27 1.56 -20.14
N ASN A 60 -13.44 1.88 -18.86
CA ASN A 60 -12.36 2.32 -17.99
C ASN A 60 -11.33 1.20 -17.72
N ASN A 61 -11.75 -0.07 -17.64
CA ASN A 61 -10.83 -1.20 -17.57
C ASN A 61 -9.96 -1.30 -18.84
N LEU A 62 -10.55 -1.10 -20.03
CA LEU A 62 -9.79 -1.10 -21.30
C LEU A 62 -8.79 0.07 -21.35
N LYS A 63 -9.22 1.28 -20.97
CA LYS A 63 -8.36 2.46 -20.89
C LYS A 63 -7.24 2.30 -19.87
N LEU A 64 -7.52 1.68 -18.72
CA LEU A 64 -6.49 1.40 -17.72
C LEU A 64 -5.49 0.37 -18.25
N ASN A 65 -5.92 -0.73 -18.87
CA ASN A 65 -5.00 -1.67 -19.51
C ASN A 65 -4.10 -1.00 -20.55
N ASP A 66 -4.63 -0.10 -21.38
CA ASP A 66 -3.84 0.69 -22.33
C ASP A 66 -2.77 1.55 -21.63
N ILE A 67 -3.12 2.21 -20.52
CA ILE A 67 -2.16 2.96 -19.69
C ILE A 67 -1.09 2.03 -19.10
N LEU A 68 -1.46 0.84 -18.62
CA LEU A 68 -0.52 -0.13 -18.03
C LEU A 68 0.47 -0.69 -19.05
N HIS A 69 0.02 -0.95 -20.29
CA HIS A 69 0.91 -1.33 -21.40
C HIS A 69 1.84 -0.17 -21.78
N TRP A 70 1.28 1.04 -21.91
CA TRP A 70 2.06 2.24 -22.24
C TRP A 70 3.09 2.60 -21.17
N LEU A 71 2.82 2.35 -19.88
CA LEU A 71 3.79 2.58 -18.81
C LEU A 71 4.90 1.50 -18.80
N TRP A 72 4.58 0.31 -19.28
CA TRP A 72 5.50 -0.83 -19.31
C TRP A 72 6.57 -0.71 -20.38
N ASP A 73 6.18 -0.59 -21.65
CA ASP A 73 7.12 -0.72 -22.77
C ASP A 73 8.27 0.32 -22.78
N PRO A 74 8.04 1.62 -22.51
CA PRO A 74 9.09 2.64 -22.54
C PRO A 74 9.75 2.91 -21.18
N ALA A 75 9.25 2.36 -20.07
CA ALA A 75 9.75 2.67 -18.73
C ALA A 75 9.90 1.44 -17.83
N VAL A 76 8.81 0.87 -17.32
CA VAL A 76 8.93 -0.16 -16.26
C VAL A 76 9.60 -1.45 -16.77
N GLY A 77 9.24 -1.92 -17.97
CA GLY A 77 9.86 -3.10 -18.59
C GLY A 77 11.38 -2.97 -18.73
N PRO A 78 11.88 -1.93 -19.44
CA PRO A 78 13.31 -1.67 -19.57
C PRO A 78 14.06 -1.53 -18.23
N ILE A 79 13.46 -0.85 -17.24
CA ILE A 79 14.04 -0.71 -15.91
C ILE A 79 14.22 -2.09 -15.24
N LEU A 80 13.19 -2.94 -15.29
CA LEU A 80 13.28 -4.28 -14.69
C LEU A 80 14.25 -5.19 -15.46
N ASP A 81 14.34 -5.05 -16.78
CA ASP A 81 15.32 -5.77 -17.61
C ASP A 81 16.76 -5.40 -17.22
N GLU A 82 17.02 -4.13 -16.96
CA GLU A 82 18.32 -3.67 -16.48
C GLU A 82 18.63 -4.14 -15.07
N LEU A 83 17.68 -4.02 -14.14
CA LEU A 83 17.87 -4.50 -12.76
C LEU A 83 18.21 -6.00 -12.75
N GLN A 84 17.59 -6.77 -13.64
CA GLN A 84 17.91 -8.17 -13.88
C GLN A 84 19.31 -8.33 -14.50
N ARG A 85 19.68 -7.53 -15.51
CA ARG A 85 21.01 -7.56 -16.16
C ARG A 85 22.13 -7.30 -15.16
N CYS A 86 21.94 -6.34 -14.27
CA CYS A 86 22.86 -5.96 -13.20
C CYS A 86 22.77 -6.86 -11.95
N LYS A 87 21.94 -7.92 -11.99
CA LYS A 87 21.71 -8.86 -10.88
C LYS A 87 21.21 -8.19 -9.59
N ALA A 88 20.61 -7.00 -9.71
CA ALA A 88 19.91 -6.33 -8.61
C ALA A 88 18.53 -6.93 -8.35
N VAL A 89 17.97 -7.67 -9.32
CA VAL A 89 16.76 -8.49 -9.18
C VAL A 89 17.07 -9.90 -9.68
N SER A 90 16.63 -10.91 -8.92
CA SER A 90 16.90 -12.31 -9.24
C SER A 90 16.02 -12.86 -10.36
N THR A 91 16.59 -13.70 -11.22
CA THR A 91 15.89 -14.49 -12.23
C THR A 91 15.97 -15.94 -11.87
N GLY A 92 14.97 -16.48 -11.17
CA GLY A 92 15.08 -17.90 -10.84
C GLY A 92 13.99 -18.51 -9.97
N GLY A 93 13.16 -17.71 -9.32
CA GLY A 93 12.06 -18.25 -8.54
C GLY A 93 10.75 -18.21 -9.29
N VAL A 94 10.18 -19.38 -9.56
CA VAL A 94 8.77 -19.49 -9.98
C VAL A 94 7.84 -19.17 -8.80
N GLY A 95 8.38 -19.04 -7.57
CA GLY A 95 7.66 -18.71 -6.35
C GLY A 95 7.85 -17.26 -5.87
N ILE A 96 6.84 -16.76 -5.16
CA ILE A 96 6.78 -15.39 -4.61
C ILE A 96 7.92 -15.08 -3.61
N HIS A 97 8.47 -16.12 -2.96
CA HIS A 97 9.52 -16.02 -1.96
C HIS A 97 10.90 -15.64 -2.53
N ASP A 98 11.06 -15.70 -3.85
CA ASP A 98 12.32 -15.41 -4.53
C ASP A 98 12.30 -14.03 -5.23
N LEU A 99 11.17 -13.32 -5.17
CA LEU A 99 11.03 -12.01 -5.81
C LEU A 99 11.80 -10.95 -5.03
N THR A 100 12.54 -10.11 -5.75
CA THR A 100 13.23 -8.97 -5.16
C THR A 100 12.28 -7.80 -4.93
N GLY A 101 12.40 -7.13 -3.78
CA GLY A 101 11.70 -5.89 -3.45
C GLY A 101 12.29 -4.70 -4.18
N VAL A 102 11.44 -3.83 -4.74
CA VAL A 102 11.83 -2.60 -5.44
C VAL A 102 11.04 -1.42 -4.86
N TRP A 103 11.75 -0.33 -4.55
CA TRP A 103 11.12 0.93 -4.15
C TRP A 103 10.95 1.87 -5.33
N TRP A 104 9.72 2.32 -5.57
CA TRP A 104 9.38 3.28 -6.61
C TRP A 104 9.19 4.68 -6.04
N ILE A 105 9.84 5.66 -6.66
CA ILE A 105 9.65 7.10 -6.40
C ILE A 105 9.26 7.76 -7.72
N GLY A 106 7.99 8.16 -7.85
CA GLY A 106 7.52 8.92 -9.00
C GLY A 106 7.58 10.42 -8.73
N VAL A 107 8.11 11.20 -9.67
CA VAL A 107 8.21 12.66 -9.58
C VAL A 107 7.18 13.33 -10.51
N GLY A 108 6.60 14.43 -10.04
CA GLY A 108 5.62 15.22 -10.77
C GLY A 108 4.36 14.42 -11.09
N PRO A 109 3.86 14.46 -12.33
CA PRO A 109 2.71 13.65 -12.75
C PRO A 109 2.89 12.14 -12.54
N LEU A 110 4.12 11.63 -12.45
CA LEU A 110 4.39 10.21 -12.22
C LEU A 110 4.22 9.77 -10.76
N SER A 111 4.00 10.70 -9.81
CA SER A 111 3.80 10.37 -8.39
C SER A 111 2.57 9.47 -8.13
N VAL A 112 1.62 9.45 -9.06
CA VAL A 112 0.40 8.62 -9.02
C VAL A 112 0.44 7.43 -9.98
N ALA A 113 1.58 7.16 -10.63
CA ALA A 113 1.69 6.11 -11.64
C ALA A 113 1.65 4.70 -11.01
N PRO A 114 0.86 3.77 -11.56
CA PRO A 114 0.73 2.42 -11.03
C PRO A 114 1.88 1.50 -11.52
N PHE A 115 3.14 1.87 -11.25
CA PHE A 115 4.34 1.08 -11.59
C PHE A 115 4.23 -0.39 -11.19
N HIS A 116 3.69 -0.67 -10.00
CA HIS A 116 3.47 -2.04 -9.50
C HIS A 116 2.55 -2.88 -10.39
N ALA A 117 1.68 -2.26 -11.19
CA ALA A 117 0.72 -2.90 -12.08
C ALA A 117 1.06 -2.72 -13.57
N ALA A 118 2.20 -2.12 -13.92
CA ALA A 118 2.57 -1.95 -15.32
C ALA A 118 2.80 -3.32 -15.99
N GLY A 119 2.33 -3.46 -17.24
CA GLY A 119 2.61 -4.62 -18.08
C GLY A 119 1.40 -5.27 -18.73
N TYR A 120 1.65 -6.45 -19.29
CA TYR A 120 0.69 -7.30 -19.99
C TYR A 120 0.16 -8.38 -19.07
N HIS A 121 -1.16 -8.42 -18.91
CA HIS A 121 -1.85 -9.21 -17.87
C HIS A 121 -2.74 -10.32 -18.45
N SER A 122 -2.47 -10.78 -19.67
CA SER A 122 -3.09 -12.01 -20.18
C SER A 122 -2.71 -13.19 -19.28
N PRO A 123 -3.59 -14.19 -19.07
CA PRO A 123 -3.28 -15.37 -18.25
C PRO A 123 -1.93 -16.00 -18.62
N GLY A 124 -1.07 -16.21 -17.62
CA GLY A 124 0.28 -16.77 -17.79
C GLY A 124 1.36 -15.79 -18.26
N SER A 125 1.03 -14.52 -18.52
CA SER A 125 2.02 -13.51 -18.88
C SER A 125 2.94 -13.17 -17.70
N THR A 126 4.25 -13.16 -17.97
CA THR A 126 5.29 -12.66 -17.05
C THR A 126 5.82 -11.29 -17.43
N ARG A 127 5.33 -10.69 -18.53
CA ARG A 127 5.68 -9.33 -18.98
C ARG A 127 4.90 -8.28 -18.18
N ASN A 128 4.99 -8.34 -16.86
CA ASN A 128 4.38 -7.39 -15.94
C ASN A 128 5.16 -7.31 -14.63
N THR A 129 5.01 -6.19 -13.92
CA THR A 129 5.72 -5.93 -12.66
C THR A 129 5.34 -6.93 -11.57
N LEU A 130 4.05 -7.28 -11.46
CA LEU A 130 3.53 -8.25 -10.47
C LEU A 130 4.10 -9.67 -10.61
N SER A 131 4.79 -9.99 -11.70
CA SER A 131 5.42 -11.29 -11.91
C SER A 131 6.93 -11.25 -11.80
N ARG A 132 7.53 -10.07 -11.57
CA ARG A 132 8.98 -9.87 -11.58
C ARG A 132 9.53 -9.35 -10.28
N VAL A 133 8.78 -8.51 -9.56
CA VAL A 133 9.24 -7.86 -8.32
C VAL A 133 8.11 -7.60 -7.34
N ILE A 134 8.47 -7.49 -6.07
CA ILE A 134 7.59 -6.95 -5.03
C ILE A 134 7.76 -5.42 -5.05
N SER A 135 6.69 -4.68 -5.23
CA SER A 135 6.73 -3.23 -5.43
C SER A 135 6.24 -2.47 -4.20
N THR A 136 7.06 -1.55 -3.72
CA THR A 136 6.69 -0.62 -2.65
C THR A 136 6.95 0.82 -3.10
N TYR A 137 6.10 1.75 -2.70
CA TYR A 137 6.25 3.17 -2.99
C TYR A 137 6.90 3.89 -1.81
N ILE A 138 7.58 5.00 -2.08
CA ILE A 138 8.04 5.93 -1.05
C ILE A 138 8.15 7.33 -1.64
N SER A 139 7.90 8.37 -0.84
CA SER A 139 7.93 9.76 -1.32
C SER A 139 9.35 10.27 -1.56
N THR A 140 10.32 9.84 -0.73
CA THR A 140 11.72 10.28 -0.81
C THR A 140 12.68 9.21 -0.27
N ILE A 141 13.95 9.28 -0.68
CA ILE A 141 15.01 8.43 -0.11
C ILE A 141 15.17 8.68 1.40
N LYS A 142 14.93 9.91 1.87
CA LYS A 142 14.97 10.24 3.30
C LYS A 142 13.84 9.56 4.07
N ALA A 143 12.62 9.56 3.53
CA ALA A 143 11.49 8.85 4.12
C ALA A 143 11.77 7.34 4.19
N LEU A 144 12.39 6.77 3.15
CA LEU A 144 12.81 5.37 3.14
C LEU A 144 13.85 5.08 4.22
N SER A 145 14.86 5.94 4.36
CA SER A 145 15.87 5.79 5.42
C SER A 145 15.24 5.87 6.81
N TYR A 146 14.23 6.71 7.00
CA TYR A 146 13.52 6.82 8.28
C TYR A 146 12.65 5.59 8.56
N ALA A 147 11.88 5.11 7.57
CA ALA A 147 11.03 3.93 7.71
C ALA A 147 11.85 2.69 8.11
N ARG A 148 13.02 2.50 7.48
CA ARG A 148 13.96 1.39 7.77
C ARG A 148 14.64 1.45 9.14
N GLN A 149 14.58 2.57 9.86
CA GLN A 149 15.15 2.65 11.21
C GLN A 149 14.26 1.97 12.25
N LYS A 150 12.97 1.75 11.95
CA LYS A 150 12.06 1.10 12.88
C LYS A 150 12.12 -0.42 12.69
N GLN A 151 12.44 -1.11 13.77
CA GLN A 151 12.31 -2.56 13.81
C GLN A 151 10.84 -2.92 14.02
N PHE A 152 10.29 -3.72 13.12
CA PHE A 152 8.93 -4.23 13.19
C PHE A 152 8.90 -5.46 14.10
N GLU A 153 8.12 -5.43 15.19
CA GLU A 153 8.04 -6.54 16.14
C GLU A 153 6.59 -7.01 16.34
N LEU A 154 6.18 -8.03 15.59
CA LEU A 154 4.89 -8.72 15.81
C LEU A 154 4.90 -9.59 17.07
N PHE A 155 6.02 -10.28 17.30
CA PHE A 155 6.26 -11.17 18.43
C PHE A 155 7.53 -10.67 19.11
N GLY A 156 7.44 -10.17 20.35
CA GLY A 156 8.56 -9.52 21.03
C GLY A 156 9.82 -10.39 21.02
N GLY A 157 10.97 -9.77 20.79
CA GLY A 157 12.26 -10.42 21.01
C GLY A 157 12.39 -10.80 22.49
N SER A 158 12.59 -12.09 22.78
CA SER A 158 13.16 -12.46 24.07
C SER A 158 14.55 -11.83 24.13
N ASP A 159 14.86 -11.06 25.17
CA ASP A 159 16.23 -10.78 25.55
C ASP A 159 16.98 -12.12 25.60
N ILE A 160 17.79 -12.41 24.58
CA ILE A 160 18.76 -13.51 24.64
C ILE A 160 19.88 -12.98 25.52
N SER A 161 19.62 -12.90 26.83
CA SER A 161 20.68 -13.02 27.81
C SER A 161 21.10 -14.48 27.77
N CYS A 162 22.28 -14.74 27.19
CA CYS A 162 22.89 -16.05 27.11
C CYS A 162 23.18 -16.59 28.52
N SER A 163 22.18 -17.18 29.15
CA SER A 163 22.36 -18.11 30.26
C SER A 163 22.71 -19.45 29.65
N THR A 164 24.00 -19.79 29.65
CA THR A 164 24.50 -21.12 29.31
C THR A 164 24.02 -22.12 30.35
N ASP A 165 22.84 -22.70 30.16
CA ASP A 165 22.50 -23.97 30.78
C ASP A 165 21.74 -24.85 29.79
N ASN A 166 22.46 -25.86 29.29
CA ASN A 166 21.95 -26.89 28.40
C ASN A 166 21.05 -27.85 29.19
N SER A 167 19.75 -27.57 29.27
CA SER A 167 18.74 -28.64 29.36
C SER A 167 17.33 -28.13 29.05
N ARG A 168 16.64 -28.91 28.20
CA ARG A 168 15.22 -28.84 27.82
C ARG A 168 14.84 -27.74 26.81
N SER A 169 14.60 -28.21 25.59
CA SER A 169 13.83 -27.53 24.55
C SER A 169 12.38 -27.35 24.98
N ASP A 170 12.12 -26.35 25.82
CA ASP A 170 10.77 -25.85 26.03
C ASP A 170 10.39 -24.95 24.84
N ASN A 171 9.24 -25.23 24.22
CA ASN A 171 8.61 -24.35 23.24
C ASN A 171 8.31 -23.01 23.93
N ILE A 172 9.22 -22.04 23.82
CA ILE A 172 8.97 -20.66 24.27
C ILE A 172 7.84 -20.12 23.38
N ILE A 173 6.61 -20.16 23.91
CA ILE A 173 5.45 -19.50 23.31
C ILE A 173 5.76 -18.00 23.36
N ARG A 174 6.27 -17.44 22.26
CA ARG A 174 6.48 -16.00 22.12
C ARG A 174 5.11 -15.32 22.20
N LYS A 175 4.85 -14.61 23.29
CA LYS A 175 3.63 -13.79 23.39
C LYS A 175 3.74 -12.61 22.43
N PRO A 176 2.71 -12.34 21.61
CA PRO A 176 2.65 -11.10 20.84
C PRO A 176 2.58 -9.91 21.81
N ASN A 177 3.46 -8.93 21.61
CA ASN A 177 3.37 -7.61 22.28
C ASN A 177 2.69 -6.57 21.37
N ALA A 178 2.22 -6.99 20.20
CA ALA A 178 1.56 -6.14 19.23
C ALA A 178 0.12 -5.84 19.64
N ARG A 179 -0.29 -4.59 19.46
CA ARG A 179 -1.67 -4.12 19.62
C ARG A 179 -2.23 -3.71 18.27
N LEU A 180 -3.44 -4.17 17.94
CA LEU A 180 -4.17 -3.86 16.71
C LEU A 180 -5.46 -3.08 17.02
N LEU A 181 -5.61 -1.91 16.39
CA LEU A 181 -6.86 -1.14 16.39
C LEU A 181 -7.63 -1.39 15.09
N LEU A 182 -8.84 -1.93 15.19
CA LEU A 182 -9.74 -2.15 14.08
C LEU A 182 -10.84 -1.08 14.09
N MET A 183 -11.02 -0.39 12.98
CA MET A 183 -12.06 0.63 12.81
C MET A 183 -12.97 0.27 11.64
N SER A 184 -14.27 0.22 11.89
CA SER A 184 -15.27 -0.05 10.84
C SER A 184 -16.35 1.02 10.76
N MET A 185 -16.68 1.40 9.53
CA MET A 185 -17.77 2.30 9.17
C MET A 185 -18.74 1.61 8.20
N PRO A 186 -19.53 0.61 8.64
CA PRO A 186 -20.50 -0.04 7.76
C PRO A 186 -21.62 0.91 7.31
N LYS A 187 -21.93 1.91 8.13
CA LYS A 187 -22.83 3.02 7.81
C LYS A 187 -22.09 4.33 8.00
N THR A 188 -22.17 5.21 7.01
CA THR A 188 -21.63 6.57 7.08
C THR A 188 -22.74 7.53 6.65
N PRO A 189 -23.07 8.56 7.45
CA PRO A 189 -24.08 9.54 7.05
C PRO A 189 -23.75 10.16 5.69
N GLY A 190 -24.72 10.17 4.76
CA GLY A 190 -24.55 10.75 3.42
C GLY A 190 -23.74 9.93 2.42
N ALA A 191 -23.33 8.70 2.76
CA ALA A 191 -22.60 7.81 1.84
C ALA A 191 -23.28 6.43 1.69
N THR A 192 -22.81 5.65 0.71
CA THR A 192 -23.28 4.29 0.48
C THR A 192 -22.85 3.36 1.63
N LYS A 193 -23.64 2.31 1.89
CA LYS A 193 -23.31 1.31 2.91
C LYS A 193 -22.11 0.45 2.46
N LEU A 194 -21.25 0.10 3.41
CA LEU A 194 -20.10 -0.78 3.22
C LEU A 194 -20.28 -2.05 4.06
N PRO A 195 -21.11 -3.02 3.64
CA PRO A 195 -21.31 -4.25 4.40
C PRO A 195 -20.01 -5.05 4.58
N GLY A 196 -19.05 -4.93 3.65
CA GLY A 196 -17.73 -5.52 3.76
C GLY A 196 -16.92 -5.01 4.96
N ALA A 197 -17.13 -3.76 5.40
CA ALA A 197 -16.39 -3.18 6.52
C ALA A 197 -16.58 -3.95 7.84
N SER A 198 -17.81 -4.40 8.13
CA SER A 198 -18.06 -5.25 9.31
C SER A 198 -17.46 -6.64 9.15
N GLN A 199 -17.46 -7.19 7.93
CA GLN A 199 -16.90 -8.52 7.65
C GLN A 199 -15.38 -8.54 7.80
N GLU A 200 -14.71 -7.47 7.35
CA GLU A 200 -13.26 -7.28 7.53
C GLU A 200 -12.87 -7.32 9.00
N VAL A 201 -13.50 -6.49 9.83
CA VAL A 201 -13.17 -6.42 11.27
C VAL A 201 -13.47 -7.73 11.98
N GLN A 202 -14.59 -8.40 11.65
CA GLN A 202 -14.93 -9.70 12.24
C GLN A 202 -13.89 -10.76 11.89
N TYR A 203 -13.48 -10.83 10.63
CA TYR A 203 -12.48 -11.77 10.18
C TYR A 203 -11.13 -11.52 10.87
N ILE A 204 -10.65 -10.27 10.85
CA ILE A 204 -9.34 -9.93 11.40
C ILE A 204 -9.31 -10.19 12.91
N SER A 205 -10.38 -9.83 13.64
CA SER A 205 -10.51 -10.16 15.07
C SER A 205 -10.44 -11.66 15.34
N ALA A 206 -11.03 -12.49 14.47
CA ALA A 206 -10.98 -13.94 14.61
C ALA A 206 -9.57 -14.49 14.33
N GLU A 207 -8.82 -13.91 13.39
CA GLU A 207 -7.42 -14.29 13.16
C GLU A 207 -6.49 -13.85 14.30
N THR A 208 -6.64 -12.63 14.81
CA THR A 208 -5.81 -12.14 15.92
C THR A 208 -6.04 -12.91 17.21
N ALA A 209 -7.27 -13.34 17.48
CA ALA A 209 -7.60 -14.17 18.63
C ALA A 209 -6.88 -15.53 18.62
N LYS A 210 -6.60 -16.10 17.44
CA LYS A 210 -5.88 -17.39 17.30
C LYS A 210 -4.42 -17.28 17.70
N ILE A 211 -3.80 -16.11 17.48
CA ILE A 211 -2.37 -15.87 17.70
C ILE A 211 -2.08 -15.04 18.96
N GLY A 212 -3.10 -14.48 19.60
CA GLY A 212 -2.99 -13.76 20.87
C GLY A 212 -2.57 -12.29 20.73
N ILE A 213 -2.85 -11.63 19.60
CA ILE A 213 -2.63 -10.17 19.44
C ILE A 213 -3.73 -9.40 20.18
N GLU A 214 -3.35 -8.44 21.03
CA GLU A 214 -4.30 -7.54 21.69
C GLU A 214 -5.04 -6.72 20.64
N THR A 215 -6.35 -6.90 20.54
CA THR A 215 -7.16 -6.27 19.48
C THR A 215 -8.29 -5.46 20.10
N SER A 216 -8.38 -4.18 19.73
CA SER A 216 -9.50 -3.31 20.06
C SER A 216 -10.27 -2.99 18.78
N ALA A 217 -11.61 -3.02 18.85
CA ALA A 217 -12.46 -2.72 17.71
C ALA A 217 -13.38 -1.54 18.02
N LEU A 218 -13.30 -0.49 17.20
CA LEU A 218 -14.17 0.67 17.25
C LEU A 218 -15.16 0.63 16.08
N SER A 219 -16.44 0.52 16.40
CA SER A 219 -17.52 0.65 15.41
C SER A 219 -17.99 2.09 15.35
N GLU A 220 -17.93 2.67 14.16
CA GLU A 220 -18.38 4.03 13.88
C GLU A 220 -17.78 5.11 14.83
N PRO A 221 -16.43 5.17 15.01
CA PRO A 221 -15.80 6.11 15.93
C PRO A 221 -15.75 7.53 15.38
N THR A 222 -15.83 8.54 16.25
CA THR A 222 -15.59 9.95 15.86
C THR A 222 -14.11 10.20 15.54
N PRO A 223 -13.75 11.23 14.74
CA PRO A 223 -12.35 11.60 14.50
C PRO A 223 -11.53 11.82 15.78
N THR A 224 -12.12 12.48 16.78
CA THR A 224 -11.44 12.73 18.07
C THR A 224 -11.15 11.44 18.82
N ALA A 225 -12.08 10.48 18.82
CA ALA A 225 -11.86 9.17 19.44
C ALA A 225 -10.70 8.43 18.75
N VAL A 226 -10.65 8.46 17.42
CA VAL A 226 -9.55 7.86 16.66
C VAL A 226 -8.21 8.50 17.01
N LEU A 227 -8.12 9.84 16.97
CA LEU A 227 -6.87 10.56 17.25
C LEU A 227 -6.35 10.29 18.68
N ASN A 228 -7.23 10.04 19.64
CA ASN A 228 -6.86 9.74 21.02
C ASN A 228 -6.33 8.30 21.20
N GLU A 229 -6.77 7.35 20.39
CA GLU A 229 -6.39 5.93 20.55
C GLU A 229 -5.24 5.51 19.63
N VAL A 230 -5.18 6.04 18.41
CA VAL A 230 -4.32 5.52 17.33
C VAL A 230 -2.83 5.47 17.68
N ALA A 231 -2.36 6.34 18.59
CA ALA A 231 -0.97 6.41 19.01
C ALA A 231 -0.52 5.25 19.90
N ASP A 232 -1.47 4.56 20.54
CA ASP A 232 -1.21 3.48 21.48
C ASP A 232 -1.13 2.10 20.81
N PHE A 233 -1.33 2.04 19.49
CA PHE A 233 -1.37 0.79 18.71
C PHE A 233 -0.23 0.70 17.71
N ASN A 234 0.27 -0.53 17.52
CA ASN A 234 1.30 -0.82 16.53
C ASN A 234 0.69 -0.98 15.13
N PHE A 235 -0.51 -1.55 15.09
CA PHE A 235 -1.25 -1.84 13.87
C PHE A 235 -2.59 -1.11 13.90
N VAL A 236 -2.99 -0.53 12.77
CA VAL A 236 -4.31 0.09 12.63
C VAL A 236 -4.95 -0.35 11.32
N HIS A 237 -6.23 -0.70 11.36
CA HIS A 237 -7.03 -1.05 10.19
C HIS A 237 -8.22 -0.11 10.10
N PHE A 238 -8.40 0.54 8.96
CA PHE A 238 -9.55 1.38 8.67
C PHE A 238 -10.36 0.76 7.54
N ALA A 239 -11.61 0.37 7.83
CA ALA A 239 -12.59 -0.04 6.85
C ALA A 239 -13.71 1.00 6.75
N CYS A 240 -13.52 1.98 5.85
CA CYS A 240 -14.40 3.14 5.74
C CYS A 240 -14.29 3.83 4.37
N HIS A 241 -15.11 4.87 4.15
CA HIS A 241 -14.96 5.72 2.97
C HIS A 241 -13.77 6.65 3.10
N GLY A 242 -12.98 6.73 2.04
CA GLY A 242 -11.89 7.70 1.88
C GLY A 242 -12.22 8.70 0.77
N VAL A 243 -11.82 9.96 0.98
CA VAL A 243 -12.03 11.05 0.02
C VAL A 243 -10.71 11.74 -0.25
N SER A 244 -10.35 11.86 -1.53
CA SER A 244 -9.25 12.68 -2.01
C SER A 244 -9.80 14.06 -2.38
N ASP A 245 -9.38 15.09 -1.65
CA ASP A 245 -9.84 16.47 -1.82
C ASP A 245 -8.89 17.24 -2.77
N VAL A 246 -9.40 18.33 -3.37
CA VAL A 246 -8.59 19.22 -4.21
C VAL A 246 -7.52 19.94 -3.40
N ASN A 247 -7.81 20.25 -2.14
CA ASN A 247 -6.78 20.56 -1.16
C ASN A 247 -6.35 19.22 -0.53
N PRO A 248 -5.20 18.66 -0.90
CA PRO A 248 -4.86 17.30 -0.50
C PRO A 248 -4.75 17.13 1.02
N SER A 249 -4.43 18.20 1.76
CA SER A 249 -4.42 18.22 3.24
C SER A 249 -5.82 18.17 3.88
N ASP A 250 -6.88 18.38 3.09
CA ASP A 250 -8.29 18.16 3.46
C ASP A 250 -8.81 16.78 3.02
N SER A 251 -8.01 15.96 2.34
CA SER A 251 -8.34 14.55 2.09
C SER A 251 -8.56 13.85 3.44
N HIS A 252 -9.54 12.95 3.51
CA HIS A 252 -10.02 12.46 4.80
C HIS A 252 -10.67 11.08 4.73
N LEU A 253 -10.70 10.41 5.88
CA LEU A 253 -11.61 9.30 6.15
C LEU A 253 -12.94 9.86 6.66
N MET A 254 -14.06 9.32 6.18
CA MET A 254 -15.40 9.73 6.60
C MET A 254 -15.82 8.94 7.84
N LEU A 255 -16.01 9.66 8.94
CA LEU A 255 -16.42 9.15 10.25
C LEU A 255 -17.70 9.87 10.70
N PRO A 256 -18.44 9.42 11.74
CA PRO A 256 -19.56 10.20 12.26
C PRO A 256 -19.08 11.43 13.04
N SER A 257 -19.89 12.48 13.03
CA SER A 257 -19.83 13.56 14.01
C SER A 257 -20.17 13.05 15.42
N PRO A 258 -19.82 13.79 16.49
CA PRO A 258 -20.14 13.39 17.87
C PRO A 258 -21.63 13.15 18.15
N ASP A 259 -22.52 13.82 17.42
CA ASP A 259 -23.98 13.63 17.49
C ASP A 259 -24.50 12.49 16.59
N GLY A 260 -23.62 11.85 15.80
CA GLY A 260 -23.96 10.79 14.85
C GLY A 260 -24.79 11.21 13.65
N ALA A 261 -25.17 12.49 13.55
CA ALA A 261 -26.13 12.97 12.55
C ALA A 261 -25.49 13.18 11.17
N ASN A 262 -24.20 13.52 11.13
CA ASN A 262 -23.49 13.91 9.92
C ASN A 262 -22.16 13.18 9.80
N ALA A 263 -21.56 13.23 8.60
CA ALA A 263 -20.19 12.79 8.41
C ALA A 263 -19.22 13.90 8.86
N ALA A 264 -18.31 13.54 9.75
CA ALA A 264 -17.11 14.29 10.09
C ALA A 264 -15.89 13.77 9.30
N LYS A 265 -14.82 14.57 9.32
CA LYS A 265 -13.60 14.33 8.55
C LYS A 265 -12.43 14.05 9.50
N LEU A 266 -11.82 12.88 9.39
CA LEU A 266 -10.47 12.65 9.92
C LEU A 266 -9.47 12.96 8.80
N ARG A 267 -8.88 14.16 8.82
CA ARG A 267 -8.11 14.68 7.68
C ARG A 267 -6.64 14.25 7.73
N VAL A 268 -5.98 14.28 6.57
CA VAL A 268 -4.53 14.13 6.44
C VAL A 268 -3.78 15.04 7.41
N ARG A 269 -4.14 16.32 7.49
CA ARG A 269 -3.48 17.28 8.38
C ARG A 269 -3.60 16.90 9.86
N ASP A 270 -4.71 16.28 10.25
CA ASP A 270 -4.96 15.89 11.64
C ASP A 270 -4.17 14.61 11.98
N ILE A 271 -4.05 13.69 11.03
CA ILE A 271 -3.26 12.46 11.19
C ILE A 271 -1.76 12.80 11.20
N SER A 272 -1.29 13.69 10.32
CA SER A 272 0.14 13.99 10.16
C SER A 272 0.81 14.65 11.37
N THR A 273 0.02 15.18 12.32
CA THR A 273 0.53 15.79 13.56
C THR A 273 0.67 14.79 14.71
N LEU A 274 0.19 13.56 14.53
CA LEU A 274 0.39 12.49 15.49
C LEU A 274 1.87 12.12 15.58
N ASN A 275 2.25 11.57 16.73
CA ASN A 275 3.58 10.98 16.93
C ASN A 275 3.42 9.56 17.45
N THR A 276 3.43 8.59 16.54
CA THR A 276 3.20 7.19 16.83
C THR A 276 4.54 6.44 16.82
N GLN A 277 5.29 6.53 17.92
CA GLN A 277 6.66 6.00 18.00
C GLN A 277 6.74 4.50 17.69
N ASN A 278 5.76 3.72 18.16
CA ASN A 278 5.71 2.27 18.00
C ASN A 278 4.81 1.78 16.84
N ALA A 279 4.34 2.69 16.00
CA ALA A 279 3.50 2.33 14.86
C ALA A 279 4.29 1.61 13.77
N HIS A 280 3.69 0.55 13.25
CA HIS A 280 4.28 -0.34 12.26
C HIS A 280 3.48 -0.35 10.96
N LEU A 281 2.18 -0.62 11.02
CA LEU A 281 1.35 -0.80 9.83
C LEU A 281 -0.01 -0.10 9.96
N ALA A 282 -0.32 0.75 8.98
CA ALA A 282 -1.66 1.24 8.73
C ALA A 282 -2.25 0.57 7.49
N TYR A 283 -3.32 -0.20 7.66
CA TYR A 283 -4.11 -0.74 6.56
C TYR A 283 -5.31 0.17 6.31
N LEU A 284 -5.32 0.84 5.16
CA LEU A 284 -6.39 1.75 4.77
C LEU A 284 -7.28 1.05 3.72
N SER A 285 -8.25 0.26 4.20
CA SER A 285 -9.37 -0.27 3.40
C SER A 285 -10.36 0.87 3.10
N ALA A 286 -9.84 1.88 2.42
CA ALA A 286 -10.52 3.13 2.14
C ALA A 286 -10.15 3.62 0.76
N CYS A 287 -11.18 3.93 -0.03
CA CYS A 287 -11.05 4.36 -1.41
C CYS A 287 -10.15 5.59 -1.53
N SER A 288 -9.30 5.62 -2.57
CA SER A 288 -8.45 6.77 -2.90
C SER A 288 -7.52 7.26 -1.76
N SER A 289 -7.15 6.38 -0.82
CA SER A 289 -6.26 6.69 0.30
C SER A 289 -4.80 6.99 -0.11
N ALA A 290 -4.39 6.59 -1.31
CA ALA A 290 -3.09 6.93 -1.91
C ALA A 290 -3.20 7.92 -3.09
N ARG A 291 -4.31 8.66 -3.18
CA ARG A 291 -4.59 9.55 -4.30
C ARG A 291 -4.36 11.00 -3.92
N ASN A 292 -3.57 11.70 -4.73
CA ASN A 292 -3.50 13.16 -4.71
C ASN A 292 -4.32 13.71 -5.89
N SER A 293 -5.37 14.47 -5.59
CA SER A 293 -6.23 15.07 -6.62
C SER A 293 -5.73 16.45 -7.08
N SER A 294 -4.70 17.01 -6.44
CA SER A 294 -4.09 18.28 -6.81
C SER A 294 -2.94 18.07 -7.79
N ARG A 295 -3.05 18.67 -8.98
CA ARG A 295 -1.96 18.67 -9.97
C ARG A 295 -0.79 19.56 -9.56
N SER A 296 -1.09 20.73 -9.00
CA SER A 296 -0.07 21.71 -8.61
C SER A 296 0.73 21.26 -7.39
N LEU A 297 0.24 20.26 -6.66
CA LEU A 297 0.89 19.69 -5.48
C LEU A 297 1.22 18.20 -5.68
N ALA A 298 1.35 17.76 -6.94
CA ALA A 298 1.63 16.36 -7.26
C ALA A 298 2.98 15.89 -6.65
N ASP A 299 3.95 16.79 -6.56
CA ASP A 299 5.28 16.54 -5.97
C ASP A 299 5.30 16.51 -4.44
N GLU A 300 4.29 17.08 -3.78
CA GLU A 300 4.23 17.16 -2.32
C GLU A 300 3.80 15.83 -1.68
N ALA A 301 3.42 14.84 -2.50
CA ALA A 301 2.97 13.51 -2.07
C ALA A 301 1.88 13.52 -0.98
N ILE A 302 1.03 14.57 -0.93
CA ILE A 302 0.03 14.73 0.12
C ILE A 302 -1.20 13.85 -0.20
N HIS A 303 -1.40 12.81 0.60
CA HIS A 303 -2.58 11.93 0.62
C HIS A 303 -2.67 11.19 1.96
N LEU A 304 -3.77 10.46 2.22
CA LEU A 304 -3.96 9.74 3.49
C LEU A 304 -2.78 8.84 3.85
N ALA A 305 -2.29 8.04 2.91
CA ALA A 305 -1.17 7.15 3.19
C ALA A 305 0.11 7.90 3.62
N SER A 306 0.43 9.05 3.00
CA SER A 306 1.55 9.89 3.44
C SER A 306 1.33 10.49 4.83
N GLY A 307 0.08 10.82 5.19
CA GLY A 307 -0.27 11.33 6.51
C GLY A 307 0.02 10.31 7.60
N PHE A 308 -0.31 9.04 7.37
CA PHE A 308 0.06 7.94 8.28
C PHE A 308 1.58 7.70 8.32
N GLN A 309 2.29 7.82 7.19
CA GLN A 309 3.76 7.74 7.21
C GLN A 309 4.38 8.86 8.05
N LEU A 310 3.90 10.09 7.90
CA LEU A 310 4.33 11.24 8.70
C LEU A 310 3.99 11.07 10.18
N ALA A 311 2.85 10.46 10.51
CA ALA A 311 2.47 10.14 11.87
C ALA A 311 3.44 9.14 12.54
N GLY A 312 4.10 8.30 11.74
CA GLY A 312 5.10 7.34 12.22
C GLY A 312 4.91 5.90 11.74
N PHE A 313 3.91 5.60 10.92
CA PHE A 313 3.68 4.24 10.40
C PHE A 313 4.70 3.87 9.32
N SER A 314 5.53 2.84 9.57
CA SER A 314 6.55 2.39 8.61
C SER A 314 5.95 1.82 7.33
N HIS A 315 4.84 1.09 7.44
CA HIS A 315 4.09 0.53 6.32
C HIS A 315 2.69 1.13 6.25
N VAL A 316 2.25 1.49 5.05
CA VAL A 316 0.86 1.84 4.78
C VAL A 316 0.37 1.10 3.54
N LEU A 317 -0.72 0.36 3.70
CA LEU A 317 -1.41 -0.32 2.60
C LEU A 317 -2.64 0.51 2.24
N ALA A 318 -2.77 0.86 0.96
CA ALA A 318 -3.71 1.89 0.51
C ALA A 318 -4.19 1.64 -0.92
N ASN A 319 -5.13 2.49 -1.37
CA ASN A 319 -5.75 2.39 -2.70
C ASN A 319 -5.55 3.67 -3.53
N LEU A 320 -5.13 3.53 -4.78
CA LEU A 320 -4.97 4.65 -5.73
C LEU A 320 -6.31 5.25 -6.21
N TRP A 321 -7.38 4.47 -6.18
CA TRP A 321 -8.74 4.90 -6.59
C TRP A 321 -9.81 4.11 -5.84
N GLU A 322 -11.08 4.35 -6.17
CA GLU A 322 -12.24 3.65 -5.61
C GLU A 322 -12.23 2.16 -5.98
N THR A 323 -12.25 1.29 -4.98
CA THR A 323 -12.30 -0.15 -5.14
C THR A 323 -13.67 -0.72 -4.86
N ASN A 324 -13.89 -1.95 -5.34
CA ASN A 324 -15.08 -2.69 -5.01
C ASN A 324 -14.97 -3.23 -3.58
N ASP A 325 -16.01 -3.00 -2.77
CA ASP A 325 -16.11 -3.46 -1.36
C ASP A 325 -15.71 -4.92 -1.18
N SER A 326 -16.25 -5.85 -2.00
CA SER A 326 -15.91 -7.27 -1.90
C SER A 326 -14.46 -7.60 -2.21
N ALA A 327 -13.82 -6.84 -3.12
CA ALA A 327 -12.41 -7.02 -3.42
C ALA A 327 -11.53 -6.50 -2.28
N SER A 328 -11.88 -5.35 -1.69
CA SER A 328 -11.19 -4.83 -0.51
C SER A 328 -11.25 -5.81 0.66
N SER A 329 -12.43 -6.38 0.92
CA SER A 329 -12.60 -7.36 2.00
C SER A 329 -11.87 -8.67 1.74
N GLU A 330 -11.84 -9.14 0.48
CA GLU A 330 -11.05 -10.32 0.08
C GLU A 330 -9.55 -10.11 0.28
N VAL A 331 -9.01 -8.95 -0.14
CA VAL A 331 -7.58 -8.61 0.02
C VAL A 331 -7.21 -8.46 1.49
N ALA A 332 -8.01 -7.74 2.29
CA ALA A 332 -7.74 -7.57 3.71
C ALA A 332 -7.73 -8.92 4.44
N ARG A 333 -8.74 -9.76 4.16
CA ARG A 333 -8.83 -11.12 4.71
C ARG A 333 -7.58 -11.93 4.40
N ASP A 334 -7.25 -12.06 3.12
CA ASP A 334 -6.14 -12.92 2.69
C ASP A 334 -4.79 -12.34 3.15
N PHE A 335 -4.67 -11.01 3.25
CA PHE A 335 -3.46 -10.34 3.72
C PHE A 335 -3.17 -10.67 5.18
N TYR A 336 -4.14 -10.44 6.08
CA TYR A 336 -3.94 -10.72 7.50
C TYR A 336 -3.75 -12.21 7.77
N HIS A 337 -4.42 -13.08 7.01
CA HIS A 337 -4.17 -14.52 7.07
C HIS A 337 -2.70 -14.87 6.82
N LEU A 338 -2.14 -14.36 5.73
CA LEU A 338 -0.75 -14.62 5.34
C LEU A 338 0.25 -13.92 6.27
N LEU A 339 -0.02 -12.68 6.68
CA LEU A 339 0.81 -11.91 7.61
C LEU A 339 0.98 -12.67 8.93
N PHE A 340 -0.10 -13.25 9.45
CA PHE A 340 -0.11 -13.93 10.75
C PHE A 340 0.39 -15.38 10.72
N GLN A 341 0.43 -16.00 9.54
CA GLN A 341 1.07 -17.31 9.35
C GLN A 341 2.58 -17.21 9.14
N ASN A 342 3.07 -16.05 8.72
CA ASN A 342 4.48 -15.85 8.44
C ASN A 342 5.28 -15.62 9.73
N HIS A 343 5.67 -16.72 10.39
CA HIS A 343 6.51 -16.70 11.59
C HIS A 343 8.02 -16.60 11.30
N GLY A 344 8.41 -16.29 10.05
CA GLY A 344 9.81 -16.31 9.63
C GLY A 344 10.65 -15.23 10.32
N THR A 345 11.88 -15.57 10.71
CA THR A 345 12.92 -14.60 11.05
C THR A 345 13.62 -14.15 9.76
N GLY A 346 13.55 -12.89 9.36
CA GLY A 346 13.99 -12.42 8.04
C GLY A 346 13.93 -10.89 7.90
N ASP A 347 13.96 -10.37 6.68
CA ASP A 347 13.73 -8.94 6.43
C ASP A 347 12.26 -8.60 6.75
N TRP A 348 12.04 -7.70 7.71
CA TRP A 348 10.69 -7.33 8.14
C TRP A 348 9.90 -6.61 7.07
N HIS A 349 10.58 -5.91 6.17
CA HIS A 349 9.93 -5.32 5.01
C HIS A 349 9.17 -6.38 4.22
N TYR A 350 9.83 -7.50 3.97
CA TYR A 350 9.29 -8.63 3.24
C TYR A 350 8.13 -9.33 3.95
N GLN A 351 8.10 -9.32 5.29
CA GLN A 351 6.98 -9.88 6.04
C GLN A 351 5.66 -9.16 5.77
N VAL A 352 5.70 -7.87 5.43
CA VAL A 352 4.52 -7.10 5.06
C VAL A 352 4.32 -7.09 3.55
N ALA A 353 5.40 -6.81 2.80
CA ALA A 353 5.32 -6.58 1.36
C ALA A 353 5.00 -7.86 0.57
N ALA A 354 5.55 -9.02 0.95
CA ALA A 354 5.32 -10.27 0.21
C ALA A 354 3.88 -10.79 0.35
N PRO A 355 3.28 -10.89 1.55
CA PRO A 355 1.86 -11.24 1.68
C PRO A 355 0.95 -10.30 0.90
N PHE A 356 1.20 -8.98 0.97
CA PHE A 356 0.39 -8.00 0.26
C PHE A 356 0.49 -8.16 -1.27
N HIS A 357 1.72 -8.32 -1.77
CA HIS A 357 1.96 -8.59 -3.19
C HIS A 357 1.27 -9.88 -3.64
N GLU A 358 1.34 -10.95 -2.84
CA GLU A 358 0.70 -12.22 -3.14
C GLU A 358 -0.82 -12.11 -3.27
N VAL A 359 -1.49 -11.42 -2.34
CA VAL A 359 -2.94 -11.28 -2.41
C VAL A 359 -3.38 -10.43 -3.61
N VAL A 360 -2.62 -9.38 -3.96
CA VAL A 360 -2.88 -8.58 -5.16
C VAL A 360 -2.69 -9.41 -6.42
N LYS A 361 -1.64 -10.25 -6.47
CA LYS A 361 -1.41 -11.18 -7.58
C LYS A 361 -2.53 -12.22 -7.72
N ARG A 362 -2.96 -12.84 -6.61
CA ARG A 362 -4.12 -13.76 -6.60
C ARG A 362 -5.39 -13.08 -7.09
N LEU A 363 -5.57 -11.80 -6.77
CA LEU A 363 -6.72 -11.01 -7.24
C LEU A 363 -6.65 -10.73 -8.75
N LEU A 364 -5.46 -10.41 -9.26
CA LEU A 364 -5.19 -10.32 -10.69
C LEU A 364 -5.53 -11.64 -11.39
N ASP A 365 -5.03 -12.78 -10.90
CA ASP A 365 -5.24 -14.09 -11.53
C ASP A 365 -6.72 -14.48 -11.58
N LYS A 366 -7.50 -14.12 -10.54
CA LYS A 366 -8.96 -14.31 -10.50
C LYS A 366 -9.72 -13.37 -11.44
N ARG A 367 -9.21 -12.15 -11.67
CA ARG A 367 -9.91 -11.08 -12.40
C ARG A 367 -9.00 -10.36 -13.42
N PRO A 368 -8.30 -11.05 -14.34
CA PRO A 368 -7.31 -10.41 -15.22
C PRO A 368 -7.85 -9.24 -16.07
N PRO A 369 -9.04 -9.31 -16.71
CA PRO A 369 -9.50 -8.24 -17.59
C PRO A 369 -10.01 -6.99 -16.84
N ASN A 370 -9.97 -6.99 -15.50
CA ASN A 370 -10.56 -5.95 -14.65
C ASN A 370 -9.51 -5.23 -13.79
N PRO A 371 -8.55 -4.50 -14.37
CA PRO A 371 -7.49 -3.80 -13.63
C PRO A 371 -8.00 -2.79 -12.61
N LEU A 372 -9.19 -2.21 -12.78
CA LEU A 372 -9.78 -1.33 -11.77
C LEU A 372 -10.00 -2.03 -10.42
N ILE A 373 -10.11 -3.36 -10.42
CA ILE A 373 -10.31 -4.16 -9.20
C ILE A 373 -8.99 -4.44 -8.49
N TRP A 374 -7.92 -4.80 -9.23
CA TRP A 374 -6.69 -5.31 -8.62
C TRP A 374 -5.51 -4.33 -8.65
N ALA A 375 -5.42 -3.44 -9.64
CA ALA A 375 -4.27 -2.53 -9.82
C ALA A 375 -4.30 -1.30 -8.90
N SER A 376 -5.31 -1.20 -8.03
CA SER A 376 -5.47 -0.06 -7.14
C SER A 376 -4.63 -0.17 -5.87
N PHE A 377 -4.30 -1.41 -5.47
CA PHE A 377 -3.75 -1.73 -4.17
C PHE A 377 -2.25 -1.46 -4.16
N ILE A 378 -1.81 -0.55 -3.30
CA ILE A 378 -0.40 -0.20 -3.16
C ILE A 378 0.08 -0.36 -1.73
N HIS A 379 1.37 -0.66 -1.61
CA HIS A 379 2.13 -0.55 -0.39
C HIS A 379 3.04 0.67 -0.49
N THR A 380 3.01 1.56 0.50
CA THR A 380 4.00 2.62 0.67
C THR A 380 4.73 2.46 2.00
N GLY A 381 6.04 2.70 2.03
CA GLY A 381 6.85 2.59 3.24
C GLY A 381 8.03 1.64 3.12
N ALA A 382 8.58 1.23 4.27
CA ALA A 382 9.64 0.24 4.30
C ALA A 382 9.74 -0.47 5.63
#